data_AF-A0A0B7K4Y8-F1
#
_entry.id   AF-A0A0B7K4Y8-F1
#
_cell.length_a   1.000
_cell.length_b   1.000
_cell.length_c   1.000
_cell.angle_alpha   90.00
_cell.angle_beta   90.00
_cell.angle_gamma   90.00
#
_symmetry.space_group_name_H-M   'P 1'
#
loop_
_entity.id
_entity.type
_entity.pdbx_description
1 polymer ?
#
loop_
_entity_poly.entity_id
_entity_poly.type
_entity_poly.pdbx_seq_one_letter_code
_entity_poly.pdbx_strand_id
1 'polypeptide(L)'
;MSDDENISIYDEIEIEDMTFDEAQQSYFYPCPCGDQFQIALDDLRDEQDIAVCPSCSLMIRVIFDMDDLPKPPPPANDSNTQIAIAA
;
A
#
# COMPACT_ATOMS: atom_id res chain seq x y z
N MET A 1 36.47 -5.73 0.90
CA MET A 1 35.60 -6.18 -0.20
C MET A 1 34.24 -5.65 0.16
N SER A 2 33.87 -4.58 -0.53
CA SER A 2 32.71 -3.75 -0.24
C SER A 2 31.61 -4.19 -1.17
N ASP A 3 30.86 -5.21 -0.74
CA ASP A 3 29.64 -5.67 -1.40
C ASP A 3 28.50 -5.40 -0.41
N ASP A 4 28.33 -4.10 -0.16
CA ASP A 4 27.38 -3.48 0.74
C ASP A 4 25.97 -3.54 0.10
N GLU A 5 25.07 -4.23 0.80
CA GLU A 5 23.63 -3.94 0.83
C GLU A 5 22.88 -3.78 -0.52
N ASN A 6 23.01 -4.76 -1.42
CA ASN A 6 21.99 -4.93 -2.45
C ASN A 6 20.77 -5.60 -1.82
N ILE A 7 19.88 -4.80 -1.20
CA ILE A 7 18.48 -5.22 -0.99
C ILE A 7 18.05 -5.83 -2.32
N SER A 8 17.77 -7.14 -2.32
CA SER A 8 17.60 -7.94 -3.54
C SER A 8 16.24 -7.64 -4.17
N ILE A 9 16.08 -6.40 -4.62
CA ILE A 9 14.92 -5.90 -5.33
C ILE A 9 14.95 -6.53 -6.71
N TYR A 10 13.93 -7.31 -6.99
CA TYR A 10 13.81 -8.08 -8.22
C TYR A 10 13.45 -7.18 -9.41
N ASP A 11 12.51 -6.26 -9.20
CA ASP A 11 12.04 -5.32 -10.22
C ASP A 11 11.40 -4.08 -9.58
N GLU A 12 11.17 -3.05 -10.39
CA GLU A 12 10.54 -1.79 -10.00
C GLU A 12 9.22 -1.65 -10.75
N ILE A 13 8.10 -1.67 -10.02
CA ILE A 13 6.75 -1.72 -10.58
C ILE A 13 6.00 -0.47 -10.19
N GLU A 14 5.31 0.15 -11.14
CA GLU A 14 4.47 1.31 -10.87
C GLU A 14 3.19 0.90 -10.14
N ILE A 15 2.77 1.70 -9.16
CA ILE A 15 1.56 1.46 -8.38
C ILE A 15 0.29 1.36 -9.24
N GLU A 16 0.31 1.98 -10.43
CA GLU A 16 -0.75 1.94 -11.45
C GLU A 16 -0.98 0.53 -12.04
N ASP A 17 0.05 -0.32 -12.05
CA ASP A 17 -0.02 -1.72 -12.53
C ASP A 17 -0.47 -2.68 -11.42
N MET A 18 -0.57 -2.20 -10.17
CA MET A 18 -1.03 -2.97 -9.03
C MET A 18 -2.55 -2.88 -8.83
N THR A 19 -3.12 -3.93 -8.25
CA THR A 19 -4.53 -3.96 -7.86
C THR A 19 -4.69 -3.43 -6.44
N PHE A 20 -5.36 -2.28 -6.28
CA PHE A 20 -5.67 -1.72 -4.96
C PHE A 20 -6.94 -2.34 -4.36
N ASP A 21 -6.84 -2.84 -3.12
CA ASP A 21 -7.97 -3.28 -2.31
C ASP A 21 -8.31 -2.20 -1.27
N GLU A 22 -9.44 -1.52 -1.44
CA GLU A 22 -9.91 -0.46 -0.53
C GLU A 22 -10.31 -0.99 0.86
N ALA A 23 -10.72 -2.25 0.96
CA ALA A 23 -11.19 -2.84 2.21
C ALA A 23 -10.01 -3.20 3.14
N GLN A 24 -8.90 -3.63 2.55
CA GLN A 24 -7.65 -3.96 3.24
C GLN A 24 -6.62 -2.83 3.18
N GLN A 25 -6.89 -1.78 2.39
CA GLN A 25 -5.96 -0.70 2.09
C GLN A 25 -4.58 -1.23 1.68
N SER A 26 -4.55 -2.19 0.75
CA SER A 26 -3.33 -2.89 0.34
C SER A 26 -3.30 -3.08 -1.17
N TYR A 27 -2.11 -3.03 -1.76
CA TYR A 27 -1.89 -3.27 -3.18
C TYR A 27 -1.39 -4.69 -3.42
N PHE A 28 -1.90 -5.29 -4.50
CA PHE A 28 -1.60 -6.66 -4.90
C PHE A 28 -1.03 -6.71 -6.32
N TYR A 29 -0.01 -7.53 -6.53
CA TYR A 29 0.61 -7.70 -7.84
C TYR A 29 0.90 -9.16 -8.17
N PRO A 30 0.56 -9.67 -9.37
CA PRO A 30 0.82 -11.06 -9.74
C PRO A 30 2.33 -11.35 -9.80
N CYS A 31 2.79 -12.28 -8.97
CA CYS A 31 4.19 -12.71 -8.95
C CYS A 31 4.43 -13.84 -9.97
N PRO A 32 5.54 -13.83 -10.73
CA PRO A 32 5.85 -14.88 -11.71
C PRO A 32 5.99 -16.29 -11.12
N CYS A 33 6.09 -16.41 -9.79
CA CYS A 33 6.14 -17.71 -9.13
C CYS A 33 4.76 -18.36 -8.89
N GLY A 34 3.66 -17.67 -9.18
CA GLY A 34 2.29 -18.17 -9.07
C GLY A 34 1.50 -17.65 -7.87
N ASP A 35 2.13 -16.87 -7.00
CA ASP A 35 1.49 -16.11 -5.92
C ASP A 35 1.36 -14.62 -6.29
N GLN A 36 1.10 -13.76 -5.31
CA GLN A 36 1.00 -12.32 -5.48
C GLN A 36 1.81 -11.59 -4.41
N PHE A 37 2.45 -10.50 -4.81
CA PHE A 37 3.04 -9.54 -3.89
C PHE A 37 1.92 -8.78 -3.20
N GLN A 38 2.14 -8.43 -1.94
CA GLN A 38 1.24 -7.57 -1.17
C GLN A 38 2.04 -6.47 -0.47
N ILE A 39 1.47 -5.27 -0.41
CA ILE A 39 2.02 -4.13 0.32
C ILE A 39 0.89 -3.29 0.89
N ALA A 40 1.04 -2.82 2.13
CA ALA A 40 0.04 -1.98 2.76
C ALA A 40 0.19 -0.52 2.30
N LEU A 41 -0.93 0.17 2.14
CA LEU A 41 -0.96 1.60 1.85
C LEU A 41 -0.27 2.43 2.94
N ASP A 42 -0.36 1.99 4.19
CA ASP A 42 0.30 2.65 5.32
C ASP A 42 1.83 2.58 5.21
N ASP A 43 2.36 1.44 4.75
CA ASP A 43 3.78 1.22 4.49
C ASP A 43 4.27 2.16 3.38
N LEU A 44 3.53 2.26 2.28
CA LEU A 44 3.80 3.22 1.20
C LEU A 44 3.81 4.66 1.73
N ARG A 45 2.96 5.01 2.71
CA ARG A 45 2.97 6.36 3.30
C ARG A 45 4.17 6.62 4.20
N ASP A 46 4.79 5.60 4.77
CA ASP A 46 6.00 5.68 5.59
C ASP A 46 7.28 5.60 4.73
N GLU A 47 7.17 5.86 3.42
CA GLU A 47 8.28 5.75 2.45
C GLU A 47 8.82 4.31 2.35
N GLN A 48 7.97 3.31 2.64
CA GLN A 48 8.31 1.90 2.52
C GLN A 48 7.64 1.32 1.28
N ASP A 49 8.35 1.43 0.16
CA ASP A 49 7.96 0.93 -1.18
C ASP A 49 8.27 -0.56 -1.43
N ILE A 50 8.52 -1.36 -0.40
CA ILE A 50 9.01 -2.74 -0.58
C ILE A 50 7.85 -3.74 -0.47
N ALA A 51 7.38 -4.22 -1.61
CA ALA A 51 6.37 -5.28 -1.63
C ALA A 51 7.04 -6.66 -1.55
N VAL A 52 6.52 -7.52 -0.68
CA VAL A 52 7.10 -8.83 -0.40
C VAL A 52 6.14 -9.93 -0.85
N CYS A 53 6.68 -10.96 -1.51
CA CYS A 53 5.91 -12.16 -1.85
C CYS A 53 6.09 -13.24 -0.77
N PRO A 54 5.01 -13.75 -0.15
CA PRO A 54 5.10 -14.73 0.93
C PRO A 54 5.64 -16.10 0.48
N SER A 55 5.53 -16.44 -0.80
CA SER A 55 5.98 -17.74 -1.32
C SER A 55 7.41 -17.74 -1.83
N CYS A 56 7.88 -16.60 -2.33
CA CYS A 56 9.11 -16.54 -3.11
C CYS A 56 10.19 -15.70 -2.44
N SER A 57 9.88 -15.05 -1.31
CA SER A 57 10.78 -14.15 -0.58
C SER A 57 11.40 -13.04 -1.44
N LEU A 58 10.90 -12.87 -2.67
CA LEU A 58 11.27 -11.81 -3.57
C LEU A 58 10.70 -10.51 -3.01
N MET A 59 11.46 -9.45 -3.22
CA MET A 59 11.08 -8.09 -2.89
C MET A 59 11.05 -7.31 -4.20
N ILE A 60 10.02 -6.50 -4.42
CA ILE A 60 9.95 -5.57 -5.54
C ILE A 60 9.80 -4.15 -4.98
N ARG A 61 10.29 -3.16 -5.72
CA ARG A 61 10.08 -1.75 -5.38
C ARG A 61 8.83 -1.25 -6.07
N VAL A 62 7.96 -0.60 -5.31
CA VAL A 62 6.76 0.04 -5.84
C VAL A 62 7.05 1.51 -6.07
N ILE A 63 6.98 1.96 -7.32
CA ILE A 63 7.10 3.37 -7.68
C ILE A 63 5.72 4.01 -7.53
N PHE A 64 5.60 4.97 -6.62
CA PHE A 64 4.36 5.68 -6.36
C PHE A 64 4.63 7.17 -6.10
N ASP A 65 3.63 8.00 -6.37
CA ASP A 65 3.62 9.40 -5.97
C ASP A 65 2.61 9.61 -4.82
N MET A 66 2.90 10.54 -3.92
CA MET A 66 1.99 10.86 -2.80
C MET A 66 0.60 11.32 -3.25
N ASP A 67 0.49 11.84 -4.47
CA ASP A 67 -0.77 12.26 -5.08
C ASP A 67 -1.60 11.09 -5.64
N ASP A 68 -0.96 9.94 -5.91
CA ASP A 68 -1.63 8.74 -6.44
C ASP A 68 -2.29 7.90 -5.33
N LEU A 69 -1.77 8.02 -4.11
CA LEU A 69 -2.30 7.31 -2.97
C LEU A 69 -3.71 7.82 -2.60
N PRO A 70 -4.71 6.94 -2.47
CA PRO A 70 -6.05 7.33 -2.05
C PRO A 70 -5.97 7.95 -0.65
N LYS A 71 -6.45 9.20 -0.55
CA LYS A 71 -6.58 9.87 0.74
C LYS A 71 -7.52 9.05 1.63
N PRO A 72 -7.20 8.89 2.92
CA PRO A 72 -8.13 8.24 3.83
C PRO A 72 -9.45 9.03 3.77
N PRO A 73 -10.61 8.37 3.78
CA PRO A 73 -11.88 9.08 3.79
C PRO A 73 -11.83 10.11 4.92
N PRO A 74 -12.25 11.38 4.66
CA PRO A 74 -12.23 12.40 5.69
C PRO A 74 -12.92 11.84 6.94
N PRO A 75 -12.38 12.09 8.15
CA PRO A 75 -12.98 11.56 9.37
C PRO A 75 -14.45 11.89 9.32
N ALA A 76 -15.29 10.85 9.35
CA ALA A 76 -16.73 11.01 9.33
C ALA A 76 -17.07 12.03 10.41
N ASN A 77 -17.40 13.25 9.98
CA ASN A 77 -17.96 14.22 10.89
C ASN A 77 -19.34 13.65 11.22
N ASP A 78 -19.43 12.97 12.35
CA ASP A 78 -20.66 12.57 13.01
C ASP A 78 -21.47 13.83 13.33
N SER A 79 -22.07 14.41 12.30
CA SER A 79 -23.02 15.52 12.39
C SER A 79 -24.39 14.93 12.69
N ASN A 80 -24.58 14.36 13.88
CA ASN A 80 -25.93 14.10 14.38
C ASN A 80 -26.02 14.04 15.91
N THR A 81 -26.02 15.22 16.55
CA THR A 81 -26.80 15.39 17.78
C THR A 81 -27.60 16.67 17.65
N GLN A 82 -28.70 16.55 16.92
CA GLN A 82 -29.80 17.50 16.96
C GLN A 82 -31.02 16.76 17.50
N ILE A 83 -31.27 16.89 18.80
CA ILE A 83 -32.64 16.92 19.32
C ILE A 83 -32.71 18.04 20.36
N ALA A 84 -33.22 19.19 19.90
CA ALA A 84 -33.87 20.16 20.77
C ALA A 84 -35.20 19.58 21.23
N ILE A 85 -35.42 19.47 22.54
CA ILE A 85 -36.77 19.54 23.11
C ILE A 85 -36.73 20.43 24.35
N ALA A 86 -37.40 21.57 24.23
CA ALA A 86 -37.72 22.47 25.33
C ALA A 86 -38.85 21.88 26.18
N ALA A 87 -38.79 22.10 27.49
CA ALA A 87 -39.92 22.05 28.41
C ALA A 87 -39.70 23.08 29.52
#